data_AF-A0A931VPX2-F1
#
_entry.id   AF-A0A931VPX2-F1
#
_cell.length_a   1.000
_cell.length_b   1.000
_cell.length_c   1.000
_cell.angle_alpha   90.00
_cell.angle_beta   90.00
_cell.angle_gamma   90.00
#
_symmetry.space_group_name_H-M   'P 1'
#
loop_
_entity.id
_entity.type
_entity.pdbx_description
1 polymer ?
#
loop_
_entity_poly.entity_id
_entity_poly.type
_entity_poly.pdbx_seq_one_letter_code
_entity_poly.pdbx_strand_id
1 'polypeptide(L)'
;MIADVKSTAVEKKEDNKRKVLLSIEDLHVWFELRRFGFGHAGYVKAVDGVTFDVYSGETIAVVGESGCGKSSLMKTILGLHKPTKGEIIFDNQNLKELDTKGMHWYHSHVGYVQQDPYGALPSFMNVQKILEEPLIIGGVTNKEERDQRIRKALEEVKMSPVDDFLPKFPHMLSGGQQQRVVIARAMIMNPKFLVADEPVSMLDASVRVEILKLLSGLQATHNLSVIYITHDLATVSYFSERIFVMYAGNLVEKARVRQVLDNPLHPYTVALLTGTSEPDAKNAETFKEIPPGEPPSLVNPPTGCRFHPRCSKMIKGLCEVKEPPDFEPEPGHLVACWLYEK
;
A
#
# COMPACT_ATOMS: atom_id res chain seq x y z
N MET A 1 -36.93 14.18 0.40
CA MET A 1 -36.34 15.20 1.28
C MET A 1 -35.12 14.60 1.92
N ILE A 2 -33.98 14.70 1.23
CA ILE A 2 -32.69 14.15 1.63
C ILE A 2 -31.94 15.35 2.23
N ALA A 3 -31.82 15.38 3.55
CA ALA A 3 -31.13 16.44 4.26
C ALA A 3 -29.68 16.02 4.55
N ASP A 4 -28.76 16.75 3.92
CA ASP A 4 -27.45 17.17 4.42
C ASP A 4 -26.75 16.28 5.45
N VAL A 5 -26.01 15.28 4.97
CA VAL A 5 -24.81 14.82 5.67
C VAL A 5 -23.69 15.78 5.29
N LYS A 6 -23.57 16.87 6.06
CA LYS A 6 -22.43 17.79 5.99
C LYS A 6 -21.14 17.00 6.11
N SER A 7 -20.43 16.89 5.00
CA SER A 7 -19.00 16.69 4.92
C SER A 7 -18.34 17.65 5.91
N THR A 8 -17.90 17.14 7.05
CA THR A 8 -16.96 17.85 7.90
C THR A 8 -15.66 17.91 7.14
N ALA A 9 -15.50 18.99 6.39
CA ALA A 9 -14.30 19.37 5.70
C ALA A 9 -13.12 19.31 6.67
N VAL A 10 -12.20 18.41 6.41
CA VAL A 10 -10.83 18.50 6.90
C VAL A 10 -10.16 19.60 6.09
N GLU A 11 -10.42 20.85 6.44
CA GLU A 11 -9.58 21.98 6.05
C GLU A 11 -8.26 21.85 6.84
N LYS A 12 -7.33 21.04 6.30
CA LYS A 12 -5.95 20.99 6.80
C LYS A 12 -5.18 22.16 6.18
N LYS A 13 -4.86 23.10 7.07
CA LYS A 13 -3.91 24.23 6.97
C LYS A 13 -2.78 24.05 5.95
N GLU A 14 -2.45 25.15 5.29
CA GLU A 14 -1.24 25.40 4.52
C GLU A 14 0.05 24.87 5.18
N ASP A 15 0.88 24.29 4.33
CA ASP A 15 2.28 23.82 4.47
C ASP A 15 3.05 24.25 5.73
N ASN A 16 2.84 23.53 6.84
CA ASN A 16 3.93 23.25 7.74
C ASN A 16 4.62 22.00 7.19
N LYS A 17 5.79 22.14 6.53
CA LYS A 17 6.48 21.04 5.82
C LYS A 17 6.55 19.80 6.71
N ARG A 18 5.68 18.81 6.44
CA ARG A 18 5.68 17.55 7.18
C ARG A 18 7.05 16.90 6.98
N LYS A 19 7.62 16.35 8.04
CA LYS A 19 8.91 15.64 7.97
C LYS A 19 8.74 14.39 7.09
N VAL A 20 9.66 14.17 6.15
CA VAL A 20 9.75 12.89 5.41
C VAL A 20 10.07 11.78 6.40
N LEU A 21 9.20 10.78 6.49
CA LEU A 21 9.40 9.60 7.33
C LEU A 21 10.09 8.49 6.55
N LEU A 22 9.69 8.28 5.29
CA LEU A 22 10.25 7.28 4.39
C LEU A 22 10.58 7.95 3.06
N SER A 23 11.83 7.88 2.62
CA SER A 23 12.24 8.23 1.25
C SER A 23 12.65 6.95 0.52
N ILE A 24 12.18 6.81 -0.71
CA ILE A 24 12.56 5.75 -1.64
C ILE A 24 13.20 6.40 -2.85
N GLU A 25 14.43 6.02 -3.14
CA GLU A 25 15.28 6.68 -4.16
C GLU A 25 15.76 5.66 -5.19
N ASP A 26 15.32 5.84 -6.44
CA ASP A 26 15.65 5.00 -7.60
C ASP A 26 15.63 3.50 -7.27
N LEU A 27 14.53 3.02 -6.68
CA LEU A 27 14.45 1.66 -6.16
C LEU A 27 14.27 0.64 -7.29
N HIS A 28 15.15 -0.36 -7.33
CA HIS A 28 15.07 -1.51 -8.23
C HIS A 28 15.02 -2.81 -7.45
N VAL A 29 14.10 -3.71 -7.80
CA VAL A 29 13.94 -5.04 -7.19
C VAL A 29 13.78 -6.07 -8.29
N TRP A 30 14.88 -6.73 -8.64
CA TRP A 30 14.96 -7.67 -9.74
C TRP A 30 15.22 -9.09 -9.23
N PHE A 31 14.39 -10.04 -9.63
CA PHE A 31 14.56 -11.44 -9.25
C PHE A 31 15.24 -12.22 -10.38
N GLU A 32 16.36 -12.87 -10.07
CA GLU A 32 17.09 -13.70 -11.04
C GLU A 32 16.26 -14.94 -11.42
N LEU A 33 16.10 -15.18 -12.73
CA LEU A 33 15.57 -16.43 -13.24
C LEU A 33 16.71 -17.37 -13.59
N ARG A 34 16.65 -18.60 -13.06
CA ARG A 34 17.63 -19.64 -13.33
C ARG A 34 17.02 -20.75 -14.19
N ARG A 35 17.74 -21.19 -15.22
CA ARG A 35 17.42 -22.36 -16.06
C ARG A 35 18.38 -23.50 -15.74
N PHE A 36 17.86 -24.69 -15.44
CA PHE A 36 18.63 -25.94 -15.23
C PHE A 36 19.94 -25.76 -14.44
N GLY A 37 19.83 -25.54 -13.13
CA GLY A 37 20.94 -25.59 -12.17
C GLY A 37 21.96 -24.42 -12.23
N PHE A 38 22.34 -23.96 -13.43
CA PHE A 38 23.46 -23.03 -13.63
C PHE A 38 23.27 -21.99 -14.76
N GLY A 39 22.19 -22.04 -15.56
CA GLY A 39 21.96 -21.07 -16.65
C GLY A 39 21.24 -19.81 -16.17
N HIS A 40 21.75 -18.62 -16.49
CA HIS A 40 21.04 -17.35 -16.29
C HIS A 40 19.97 -17.17 -17.38
N ALA A 41 18.72 -16.96 -16.99
CA ALA A 41 17.57 -16.85 -17.91
C ALA A 41 16.97 -15.43 -17.97
N GLY A 42 17.62 -14.45 -17.35
CA GLY A 42 17.13 -13.08 -17.24
C GLY A 42 16.71 -12.70 -15.83
N TYR A 43 16.02 -11.56 -15.72
CA TYR A 43 15.51 -11.03 -14.45
C TYR A 43 14.02 -10.71 -14.58
N VAL A 44 13.25 -10.98 -13.53
CA VAL A 44 11.92 -10.40 -13.35
C VAL A 44 12.10 -9.02 -12.72
N LYS A 45 11.86 -7.95 -13.48
CA LYS A 45 11.96 -6.57 -12.99
C LYS A 45 10.68 -6.15 -12.28
N ALA A 46 10.55 -6.56 -11.00
CA ALA A 46 9.32 -6.34 -10.24
C ALA A 46 9.12 -4.90 -9.77
N VAL A 47 10.22 -4.19 -9.51
CA VAL A 47 10.24 -2.74 -9.25
C VAL A 47 11.43 -2.20 -10.04
N ASP A 48 11.24 -1.12 -10.80
CA ASP A 48 12.25 -0.62 -11.73
C ASP A 48 12.30 0.91 -11.75
N GLY A 49 13.09 1.52 -10.86
CA GLY A 49 13.28 2.97 -10.80
C GLY A 49 12.14 3.71 -10.10
N VAL A 50 11.66 3.17 -8.99
CA VAL A 50 10.60 3.81 -8.19
C VAL A 50 11.19 4.83 -7.22
N THR A 51 10.68 6.07 -7.27
CA THR A 51 11.10 7.17 -6.39
C THR A 51 9.88 7.90 -5.82
N PHE A 52 9.79 8.00 -4.50
CA PHE A 52 8.78 8.81 -3.78
C PHE A 52 9.09 8.96 -2.29
N ASP A 53 8.49 9.99 -1.69
CA ASP A 53 8.49 10.23 -0.24
C ASP A 53 7.14 9.90 0.39
N VAL A 54 7.18 9.48 1.66
CA VAL A 54 6.03 9.41 2.58
C VAL A 54 6.29 10.35 3.74
N TYR A 55 5.37 11.28 3.96
CA TYR A 55 5.47 12.25 5.04
C TYR A 55 4.89 11.70 6.35
N SER A 56 5.37 12.23 7.47
CA SER A 56 4.87 11.86 8.80
C SER A 56 3.37 12.17 8.92
N GLY A 57 2.57 11.21 9.38
CA GLY A 57 1.13 11.35 9.52
C GLY A 57 0.40 11.46 8.18
N GLU A 58 0.99 10.96 7.10
CA GLU A 58 0.38 10.89 5.77
C GLU A 58 -0.06 9.47 5.44
N THR A 59 -1.22 9.34 4.79
CA THR A 59 -1.61 8.10 4.12
C THR A 59 -1.41 8.24 2.62
N ILE A 60 -0.64 7.34 2.01
CA ILE A 60 -0.55 7.20 0.56
C ILE A 60 -1.14 5.86 0.12
N ALA A 61 -1.79 5.86 -1.03
CA ALA A 61 -2.23 4.63 -1.69
C ALA A 61 -1.27 4.23 -2.82
N VAL A 62 -0.98 2.95 -2.93
CA VAL A 62 -0.31 2.38 -4.11
C VAL A 62 -1.29 1.43 -4.80
N VAL A 63 -1.63 1.74 -6.05
CA VAL A 63 -2.66 1.04 -6.82
C VAL A 63 -2.13 0.48 -8.12
N GLY A 64 -2.81 -0.53 -8.66
CA GLY A 64 -2.47 -1.11 -9.96
C GLY A 64 -3.05 -2.52 -10.13
N GLU A 65 -2.98 -3.05 -11.34
CA GLU A 65 -3.39 -4.43 -11.66
C GLU A 65 -2.61 -5.47 -10.85
N SER A 66 -3.18 -6.67 -10.70
CA SER A 66 -2.45 -7.79 -10.07
C SER A 66 -1.14 -8.08 -10.80
N GLY A 67 -0.09 -8.40 -10.06
CA GLY A 67 1.23 -8.68 -10.63
C GLY A 67 2.02 -7.46 -11.11
N CYS A 68 1.56 -6.22 -10.93
CA CYS A 68 2.31 -5.04 -11.40
C CYS A 68 3.54 -4.65 -10.54
N GLY A 69 3.78 -5.33 -9.41
CA GLY A 69 4.96 -5.12 -8.55
C GLY A 69 4.67 -4.57 -7.15
N LYS A 70 3.42 -4.25 -6.81
CA LYS A 70 3.02 -3.70 -5.49
C LYS A 70 3.55 -4.51 -4.30
N SER A 71 3.32 -5.82 -4.29
CA SER A 71 3.79 -6.69 -3.19
C SER A 71 5.33 -6.79 -3.13
N SER A 72 6.03 -6.63 -4.26
CA SER A 72 7.50 -6.61 -4.30
C SER A 72 8.04 -5.30 -3.72
N LEU A 73 7.45 -4.16 -4.09
CA LEU A 73 7.73 -2.85 -3.47
C LEU A 73 7.51 -2.92 -1.96
N MET A 74 6.35 -3.40 -1.55
CA MET A 74 5.97 -3.57 -0.16
C MET A 74 6.95 -4.42 0.64
N LYS A 75 7.26 -5.63 0.18
CA LYS A 75 8.19 -6.55 0.86
C LYS A 75 9.59 -5.95 0.97
N THR A 76 9.99 -5.12 0.01
CA THR A 76 11.27 -4.41 0.06
C THR A 76 11.23 -3.29 1.11
N ILE A 77 10.13 -2.53 1.18
CA ILE A 77 9.89 -1.55 2.26
C ILE A 77 9.90 -2.24 3.63
N LEU A 78 9.28 -3.40 3.79
CA LEU A 78 9.30 -4.16 5.05
C LEU A 78 10.70 -4.75 5.40
N GLY A 79 11.70 -4.60 4.54
CA GLY A 79 13.04 -5.17 4.73
C GLY A 79 13.10 -6.69 4.50
N LEU A 80 12.08 -7.28 3.87
CA LEU A 80 12.02 -8.72 3.56
C LEU A 80 12.73 -9.07 2.25
N HIS A 81 12.79 -8.11 1.31
CA HIS A 81 13.60 -8.21 0.10
C HIS A 81 14.71 -7.16 0.13
N LYS A 82 15.88 -7.51 -0.42
CA LYS A 82 16.98 -6.56 -0.60
C LYS A 82 16.82 -5.84 -1.94
N PRO A 83 16.94 -4.50 -1.98
CA PRO A 83 17.03 -3.76 -3.23
C PRO A 83 18.19 -4.28 -4.09
N THR A 84 17.97 -4.38 -5.39
CA THR A 84 19.04 -4.60 -6.38
C THR A 84 19.83 -3.31 -6.60
N LYS A 85 19.13 -2.17 -6.65
CA LYS A 85 19.67 -0.81 -6.72
C LYS A 85 18.73 0.15 -6.00
N GLY A 86 19.21 1.36 -5.76
CA GLY A 86 18.47 2.37 -5.00
C GLY A 86 18.51 2.12 -3.52
N GLU A 87 17.87 3.02 -2.78
CA GLU A 87 17.94 3.07 -1.33
C GLU A 87 16.56 3.33 -0.72
N ILE A 88 16.40 2.87 0.52
CA ILE A 88 15.22 3.13 1.35
C ILE A 88 15.73 3.78 2.62
N ILE A 89 15.29 5.01 2.86
CA ILE A 89 15.71 5.82 4.00
C ILE A 89 14.50 6.00 4.91
N PHE A 90 14.58 5.49 6.13
CA PHE A 90 13.52 5.59 7.12
C PHE A 90 13.98 6.38 8.35
N ASP A 91 13.27 7.45 8.68
CA ASP A 91 13.61 8.36 9.79
C ASP A 91 15.08 8.78 9.77
N ASN A 92 15.57 9.17 8.57
CA ASN A 92 16.96 9.52 8.25
C ASN A 92 18.00 8.40 8.39
N GLN A 93 17.60 7.13 8.38
CA GLN A 93 18.50 5.98 8.40
C GLN A 93 18.32 5.14 7.14
N ASN A 94 19.41 4.89 6.41
CA ASN A 94 19.39 4.02 5.24
C ASN A 94 19.32 2.55 5.67
N LEU A 95 18.29 1.82 5.21
CA LEU A 95 18.07 0.42 5.56
C LEU A 95 19.25 -0.49 5.19
N LYS A 96 20.00 -0.13 4.14
CA LYS A 96 21.18 -0.90 3.69
C LYS A 96 22.35 -0.84 4.68
N GLU A 97 22.41 0.20 5.49
CA GLU A 97 23.49 0.46 6.46
C GLU A 97 23.17 -0.07 7.87
N LEU A 98 21.93 -0.53 8.08
CA LEU A 98 21.51 -1.06 9.37
C LEU A 98 22.14 -2.42 9.66
N ASP A 99 22.72 -2.55 10.86
CA ASP A 99 23.10 -3.83 11.41
C ASP A 99 21.87 -4.60 11.94
N THR A 100 22.09 -5.76 12.56
CA THR A 100 21.00 -6.56 13.13
C THR A 100 20.19 -5.76 14.16
N LYS A 101 20.81 -4.91 15.00
CA LYS A 101 20.09 -4.12 16.00
C LYS A 101 19.27 -3.01 15.37
N GLY A 102 19.84 -2.32 14.39
CA GLY A 102 19.15 -1.32 13.58
C GLY A 102 17.94 -1.90 12.86
N MET A 103 18.07 -3.14 12.35
CA MET A 103 16.95 -3.83 11.70
C MET A 103 15.82 -4.19 12.69
N HIS A 104 16.15 -4.65 13.90
CA HIS A 104 15.14 -4.86 14.95
C HIS A 104 14.45 -3.55 15.36
N TRP A 105 15.21 -2.45 15.45
CA TRP A 105 14.64 -1.12 15.70
C TRP A 105 13.66 -0.75 14.59
N TYR A 106 14.03 -0.91 13.32
CA TYR A 106 13.14 -0.63 12.19
C TYR A 106 11.85 -1.45 12.24
N HIS A 107 11.96 -2.77 12.45
CA HIS A 107 10.79 -3.65 12.53
C HIS A 107 9.87 -3.33 13.71
N SER A 108 10.40 -2.78 14.82
CA SER A 108 9.55 -2.28 15.92
C SER A 108 8.81 -0.97 15.59
N HIS A 109 9.28 -0.21 14.59
CA HIS A 109 8.68 1.06 14.17
C HIS A 109 7.78 0.92 12.92
N VAL A 110 7.76 -0.25 12.29
CA VAL A 110 6.97 -0.55 11.09
C VAL A 110 5.99 -1.68 11.37
N GLY A 111 4.71 -1.36 11.39
CA GLY A 111 3.63 -2.35 11.46
C GLY A 111 3.28 -2.90 10.07
N TYR A 112 2.79 -4.14 10.03
CA TYR A 112 2.35 -4.79 8.81
C TYR A 112 0.98 -5.43 8.97
N VAL A 113 0.02 -5.01 8.13
CA VAL A 113 -1.32 -5.60 8.02
C VAL A 113 -1.37 -6.38 6.72
N GLN A 114 -1.46 -7.71 6.83
CA GLN A 114 -1.49 -8.63 5.70
C GLN A 114 -2.89 -8.70 5.04
N GLN A 115 -2.89 -9.09 3.76
CA GLN A 115 -4.10 -9.28 2.94
C GLN A 115 -5.01 -10.38 3.47
N ASP A 116 -4.43 -11.51 3.88
CA ASP A 116 -5.17 -12.67 4.37
C ASP A 116 -5.10 -12.77 5.91
N PRO A 117 -6.18 -12.45 6.64
CA PRO A 117 -6.21 -12.59 8.09
C PRO A 117 -6.03 -14.04 8.56
N TYR A 118 -6.45 -15.03 7.76
CA TYR A 118 -6.32 -16.44 8.13
C TYR A 118 -4.86 -16.89 8.10
N GLY A 119 -4.11 -16.51 7.07
CA GLY A 119 -2.67 -16.74 6.98
C GLY A 119 -1.84 -15.90 7.94
N ALA A 120 -2.36 -14.75 8.40
CA ALA A 120 -1.65 -13.82 9.28
C ALA A 120 -1.63 -14.23 10.76
N LEU A 121 -2.61 -15.03 11.18
CA LEU A 121 -2.81 -15.42 12.58
C LEU A 121 -2.48 -16.91 12.80
N PRO A 122 -1.50 -17.27 13.64
CA PRO A 122 -1.22 -18.66 13.98
C PRO A 122 -2.44 -19.35 14.60
N SER A 123 -3.01 -20.34 13.90
CA SER A 123 -4.29 -20.98 14.28
C SER A 123 -4.24 -21.77 15.60
N PHE A 124 -3.05 -22.14 16.06
CA PHE A 124 -2.80 -22.87 17.29
C PHE A 124 -2.55 -21.97 18.51
N MET A 125 -2.47 -20.65 18.32
CA MET A 125 -2.35 -19.67 19.40
C MET A 125 -3.68 -18.96 19.63
N ASN A 126 -3.98 -18.61 20.89
CA ASN A 126 -5.10 -17.73 21.19
C ASN A 126 -4.72 -16.26 20.98
N VAL A 127 -5.71 -15.37 20.95
CA VAL A 127 -5.51 -13.93 20.72
C VAL A 127 -4.49 -13.34 21.71
N GLN A 128 -4.55 -13.73 22.99
CA GLN A 128 -3.58 -13.26 23.99
C GLN A 128 -2.13 -13.57 23.59
N LYS A 129 -1.82 -14.84 23.24
CA LYS A 129 -0.46 -15.24 22.84
C LYS A 129 -0.02 -14.56 21.54
N ILE A 130 -0.92 -14.42 20.58
CA ILE A 130 -0.64 -13.76 19.29
C ILE A 130 -0.21 -12.32 19.50
N LEU A 131 -0.83 -11.61 20.44
CA LEU A 131 -0.50 -10.22 20.76
C LEU A 131 0.66 -10.08 21.76
N GLU A 132 0.91 -11.10 22.57
CA GLU A 132 2.02 -11.15 23.52
C GLU A 132 3.38 -11.38 22.83
N GLU A 133 3.42 -12.21 21.79
CA GLU A 133 4.66 -12.61 21.09
C GLU A 133 5.48 -11.41 20.57
N PRO A 134 4.92 -10.43 19.84
CA PRO A 134 5.69 -9.27 19.37
C PRO A 134 6.24 -8.42 20.52
N LEU A 135 5.54 -8.34 21.65
CA LEU A 135 6.00 -7.60 22.83
C LEU A 135 7.20 -8.30 23.49
N ILE A 136 7.18 -9.63 23.58
CA ILE A 136 8.31 -10.42 24.09
C ILE A 136 9.53 -10.24 23.19
N ILE A 137 9.35 -10.39 21.87
CA ILE A 137 10.42 -10.20 20.87
C ILE A 137 10.96 -8.77 20.90
N GLY A 138 10.07 -7.79 21.10
CA GLY A 138 10.41 -6.38 21.28
C GLY A 138 11.04 -6.01 22.62
N GLY A 139 11.28 -6.98 23.52
CA GLY A 139 11.99 -6.78 24.78
C GLY A 139 11.14 -6.35 25.98
N VAL A 140 9.80 -6.44 25.90
CA VAL A 140 8.89 -6.13 27.01
C VAL A 140 8.81 -7.33 27.97
N THR A 141 9.67 -7.32 29.00
CA THR A 141 9.82 -8.45 29.94
C THR A 141 8.74 -8.50 31.01
N ASN A 142 8.18 -7.35 31.42
CA ASN A 142 7.15 -7.26 32.44
C ASN A 142 5.80 -7.80 31.93
N LYS A 143 5.21 -8.77 32.64
CA LYS A 143 3.97 -9.45 32.22
C LYS A 143 2.75 -8.56 32.34
N GLU A 144 2.64 -7.81 33.44
CA GLU A 144 1.55 -6.87 33.69
C GLU A 144 1.52 -5.76 32.64
N GLU A 145 2.70 -5.25 32.24
CA GLU A 145 2.83 -4.28 31.16
C GLU A 145 2.36 -4.87 29.82
N ARG A 146 2.72 -6.13 29.51
CA ARG A 146 2.24 -6.79 28.29
C ARG A 146 0.71 -6.91 28.30
N ASP A 147 0.12 -7.36 29.40
CA ASP A 147 -1.34 -7.50 29.51
C ASP A 147 -2.06 -6.15 29.29
N GLN A 148 -1.55 -5.09 29.91
CA GLN A 148 -2.09 -3.73 29.73
C GLN A 148 -2.01 -3.26 28.28
N ARG A 149 -0.87 -3.45 27.61
CA ARG A 149 -0.71 -3.08 26.19
C ARG A 149 -1.63 -3.88 25.27
N ILE A 150 -1.77 -5.19 25.52
CA ILE A 150 -2.67 -6.07 24.76
C ILE A 150 -4.11 -5.61 24.91
N ARG A 151 -4.57 -5.34 26.14
CA ARG A 151 -5.93 -4.86 26.41
C ARG A 151 -6.19 -3.54 25.71
N LYS A 152 -5.28 -2.57 25.83
CA LYS A 152 -5.37 -1.28 25.15
C LYS A 152 -5.45 -1.44 23.62
N ALA A 153 -4.61 -2.28 23.03
CA ALA A 153 -4.63 -2.51 21.59
C ALA A 153 -5.96 -3.13 21.12
N LEU A 154 -6.52 -4.08 21.88
CA LEU A 154 -7.84 -4.67 21.58
C LEU A 154 -8.98 -3.65 21.70
N GLU A 155 -8.92 -2.76 22.70
CA GLU A 155 -9.88 -1.66 22.83
C GLU A 155 -9.79 -0.68 21.65
N GLU A 156 -8.59 -0.29 21.23
CA GLU A 156 -8.37 0.61 20.09
C GLU A 156 -8.94 0.04 18.79
N VAL A 157 -8.86 -1.29 18.59
CA VAL A 157 -9.47 -1.96 17.43
C VAL A 157 -10.95 -2.33 17.62
N LYS A 158 -11.59 -1.85 18.69
CA LYS A 158 -13.00 -2.07 19.02
C LYS A 158 -13.36 -3.54 19.26
N MET A 159 -12.47 -4.31 19.87
CA MET A 159 -12.69 -5.69 20.31
C MET A 159 -13.08 -5.69 21.79
N SER A 160 -14.32 -5.29 22.08
CA SER A 160 -14.84 -5.15 23.44
C SER A 160 -16.10 -6.00 23.66
N PRO A 161 -16.30 -6.59 24.86
CA PRO A 161 -15.37 -6.65 26.00
C PRO A 161 -14.11 -7.49 25.70
N VAL A 162 -12.93 -7.00 26.10
CA VAL A 162 -11.64 -7.62 25.74
C VAL A 162 -11.52 -9.06 26.26
N ASP A 163 -12.00 -9.31 27.48
CA ASP A 163 -11.91 -10.62 28.14
C ASP A 163 -12.61 -11.73 27.35
N ASP A 164 -13.61 -11.40 26.53
CA ASP A 164 -14.30 -12.36 25.67
C ASP A 164 -13.44 -12.81 24.47
N PHE A 165 -12.42 -12.05 24.10
CA PHE A 165 -11.60 -12.29 22.91
C PHE A 165 -10.23 -12.89 23.23
N LEU A 166 -9.61 -12.52 24.36
CA LEU A 166 -8.31 -13.04 24.77
C LEU A 166 -8.17 -14.58 24.72
N PRO A 167 -9.14 -15.38 25.20
CA PRO A 167 -9.03 -16.84 25.18
C PRO A 167 -9.39 -17.45 23.82
N LYS A 168 -9.99 -16.70 22.90
CA LYS A 168 -10.43 -17.22 21.60
C LYS A 168 -9.25 -17.52 20.69
N PHE A 169 -9.43 -18.53 19.85
CA PHE A 169 -8.52 -18.84 18.75
C PHE A 169 -9.00 -18.16 17.46
N PRO A 170 -8.13 -17.96 16.45
CA PRO A 170 -8.51 -17.32 15.19
C PRO A 170 -9.76 -17.93 14.53
N HIS A 171 -9.88 -19.27 14.55
CA HIS A 171 -11.03 -19.98 13.97
C HIS A 171 -12.36 -19.75 14.71
N MET A 172 -12.34 -19.12 15.89
CA MET A 172 -13.53 -18.74 16.67
C MET A 172 -13.98 -17.29 16.40
N LEU A 173 -13.28 -16.56 15.52
CA LEU A 173 -13.52 -15.16 15.20
C LEU A 173 -14.08 -15.01 13.78
N SER A 174 -14.96 -14.02 13.58
CA SER A 174 -15.39 -13.63 12.22
C SER A 174 -14.22 -13.01 11.45
N GLY A 175 -14.30 -12.96 10.11
CA GLY A 175 -13.24 -12.36 9.28
C GLY A 175 -12.90 -10.92 9.66
N GLY A 176 -13.92 -10.10 9.98
CA GLY A 176 -13.71 -8.75 10.48
C GLY A 176 -13.05 -8.69 11.87
N GLN A 177 -13.38 -9.62 12.78
CA GLN A 177 -12.72 -9.72 14.09
C GLN A 177 -11.27 -10.18 13.95
N GLN A 178 -10.99 -11.14 13.07
CA GLN A 178 -9.61 -11.56 12.77
C GLN A 178 -8.80 -10.38 12.21
N GLN A 179 -9.36 -9.61 11.28
CA GLN A 179 -8.69 -8.43 10.74
C GLN A 179 -8.38 -7.39 11.83
N ARG A 180 -9.30 -7.17 12.77
CA ARG A 180 -9.07 -6.31 13.94
C ARG A 180 -7.91 -6.83 14.80
N VAL A 181 -7.80 -8.14 15.01
CA VAL A 181 -6.65 -8.75 15.73
C VAL A 181 -5.34 -8.55 14.95
N VAL A 182 -5.35 -8.70 13.62
CA VAL A 182 -4.17 -8.42 12.77
C VAL A 182 -3.73 -6.97 12.90
N ILE A 183 -4.68 -6.02 12.87
CA ILE A 183 -4.41 -4.59 13.06
C ILE A 183 -3.87 -4.32 14.48
N ALA A 184 -4.46 -4.92 15.51
CA ALA A 184 -4.00 -4.78 16.88
C ALA A 184 -2.56 -5.30 17.04
N ARG A 185 -2.25 -6.44 16.42
CA ARG A 185 -0.89 -7.02 16.39
C ARG A 185 0.10 -6.10 15.70
N ALA A 186 -0.28 -5.48 14.58
CA ALA A 186 0.57 -4.53 13.87
C ALA A 186 0.81 -3.25 14.67
N MET A 187 -0.15 -2.83 15.50
CA MET A 187 -0.09 -1.61 16.32
C MET A 187 0.51 -1.81 17.71
N ILE A 188 0.70 -3.05 18.18
CA ILE A 188 1.06 -3.35 19.58
C ILE A 188 2.40 -2.73 20.02
N MET A 189 3.32 -2.49 19.07
CA MET A 189 4.61 -1.85 19.30
C MET A 189 4.56 -0.32 19.19
N ASN A 190 3.39 0.27 18.94
CA ASN A 190 3.18 1.69 18.62
C ASN A 190 4.07 2.16 17.46
N PRO A 191 3.93 1.57 16.26
CA PRO A 191 4.77 1.91 15.12
C PRO A 191 4.54 3.35 14.65
N LYS A 192 5.54 3.94 13.99
CA LYS A 192 5.40 5.25 13.30
C LYS A 192 4.84 5.09 11.90
N PHE A 193 5.00 3.89 11.33
CA PHE A 193 4.66 3.59 9.95
C PHE A 193 3.91 2.27 9.84
N LEU A 194 2.87 2.23 9.01
CA LEU A 194 2.05 1.05 8.79
C LEU A 194 2.00 0.73 7.30
N VAL A 195 2.31 -0.51 6.96
CA VAL A 195 2.11 -1.04 5.62
C VAL A 195 0.86 -1.92 5.64
N ALA A 196 -0.15 -1.55 4.86
CA ALA A 196 -1.41 -2.29 4.79
C ALA A 196 -1.61 -2.86 3.38
N ASP A 197 -1.46 -4.18 3.25
CA ASP A 197 -1.61 -4.91 1.99
C ASP A 197 -3.03 -5.42 1.85
N GLU A 198 -3.83 -4.78 0.99
CA GLU A 198 -5.21 -5.16 0.71
C GLU A 198 -6.04 -5.55 1.97
N PRO A 199 -5.99 -4.75 3.07
CA PRO A 199 -6.55 -5.08 4.39
C PRO A 199 -8.08 -5.31 4.44
N VAL A 200 -8.77 -5.15 3.32
CA VAL A 200 -10.24 -5.24 3.20
C VAL A 200 -10.69 -6.14 2.05
N SER A 201 -9.78 -6.77 1.30
CA SER A 201 -10.09 -7.55 0.09
C SER A 201 -11.02 -8.75 0.37
N MET A 202 -10.77 -9.49 1.45
CA MET A 202 -11.53 -10.69 1.84
C MET A 202 -12.74 -10.41 2.74
N LEU A 203 -13.17 -9.15 2.86
CA LEU A 203 -14.24 -8.74 3.77
C LEU A 203 -15.50 -8.28 3.03
N ASP A 204 -16.67 -8.47 3.66
CA ASP A 204 -17.95 -7.95 3.18
C ASP A 204 -17.96 -6.42 3.14
N ALA A 205 -18.74 -5.84 2.22
CA ALA A 205 -18.75 -4.40 1.94
C ALA A 205 -18.95 -3.52 3.19
N SER A 206 -19.85 -3.90 4.11
CA SER A 206 -20.08 -3.17 5.37
C SER A 206 -18.85 -3.20 6.27
N VAL A 207 -18.19 -4.36 6.40
CA VAL A 207 -17.00 -4.55 7.22
C VAL A 207 -15.80 -3.80 6.65
N ARG A 208 -15.66 -3.70 5.32
CA ARG A 208 -14.59 -2.90 4.67
C ARG A 208 -14.59 -1.46 5.17
N VAL A 209 -15.76 -0.83 5.18
CA VAL A 209 -15.92 0.56 5.62
C VAL A 209 -15.56 0.70 7.10
N GLU A 210 -15.94 -0.25 7.95
CA GLU A 210 -15.58 -0.23 9.37
C GLU A 210 -14.07 -0.33 9.60
N ILE A 211 -13.39 -1.20 8.84
CA ILE A 211 -11.93 -1.37 8.93
C ILE A 211 -11.20 -0.14 8.40
N LEU A 212 -11.63 0.45 7.29
CA LEU A 212 -11.04 1.70 6.78
C LEU A 212 -11.22 2.86 7.78
N LYS A 213 -12.41 2.99 8.39
CA LYS A 213 -12.65 3.97 9.45
C LYS A 213 -11.79 3.70 10.68
N LEU A 214 -11.56 2.44 11.04
CA LEU A 214 -10.66 2.07 12.12
C LEU A 214 -9.23 2.51 11.82
N LEU A 215 -8.69 2.18 10.63
CA LEU A 215 -7.36 2.60 10.21
C LEU A 215 -7.21 4.13 10.19
N SER A 216 -8.23 4.85 9.71
CA SER A 216 -8.27 6.32 9.76
C SER A 216 -8.26 6.87 11.20
N GLY A 217 -8.99 6.24 12.12
CA GLY A 217 -8.97 6.62 13.54
C GLY A 217 -7.60 6.38 14.19
N LEU A 218 -6.97 5.24 13.91
CA LEU A 218 -5.62 4.92 14.38
C LEU A 218 -4.59 5.91 13.80
N GLN A 219 -4.73 6.24 12.52
CA GLN A 219 -3.90 7.22 11.82
C GLN A 219 -3.91 8.57 12.53
N ALA A 220 -5.10 9.10 12.81
CA ALA A 220 -5.27 10.38 13.47
C ALA A 220 -4.78 10.37 14.93
N THR A 221 -5.02 9.27 15.65
CA THR A 221 -4.68 9.14 17.08
C THR A 221 -3.18 9.00 17.30
N HIS A 222 -2.49 8.24 16.44
CA HIS A 222 -1.07 7.91 16.60
C HIS A 222 -0.14 8.76 15.73
N ASN A 223 -0.67 9.69 14.92
CA ASN A 223 0.07 10.37 13.86
C ASN A 223 0.83 9.37 12.96
N LEU A 224 0.17 8.23 12.69
CA LEU A 224 0.73 7.11 11.96
C LEU A 224 0.83 7.48 10.47
N SER A 225 1.93 7.11 9.83
CA SER A 225 2.03 7.22 8.37
C SER A 225 1.69 5.87 7.76
N VAL A 226 0.97 5.86 6.64
CA VAL A 226 0.39 4.62 6.12
C VAL A 226 0.66 4.49 4.62
N ILE A 227 1.21 3.35 4.20
CA ILE A 227 1.12 2.90 2.80
C ILE A 227 -0.02 1.89 2.71
N TYR A 228 -1.06 2.27 1.97
CA TYR A 228 -2.21 1.43 1.68
C TYR A 228 -2.09 0.86 0.27
N ILE A 229 -1.94 -0.45 0.17
CA ILE A 229 -1.83 -1.15 -1.12
C ILE A 229 -3.20 -1.73 -1.43
N THR A 230 -3.73 -1.41 -2.61
CA THR A 230 -5.03 -1.90 -3.06
C THR A 230 -5.09 -2.00 -4.56
N HIS A 231 -5.94 -2.87 -5.09
CA HIS A 231 -6.34 -2.85 -6.48
C HIS A 231 -7.68 -2.12 -6.69
N ASP A 232 -8.39 -1.79 -5.61
CA ASP A 232 -9.67 -1.08 -5.62
C ASP A 232 -9.46 0.42 -5.43
N LEU A 233 -9.69 1.21 -6.48
CA LEU A 233 -9.59 2.67 -6.46
C LEU A 233 -10.71 3.32 -5.63
N ALA A 234 -11.87 2.67 -5.49
CA ALA A 234 -13.00 3.23 -4.76
C ALA A 234 -12.68 3.40 -3.27
N THR A 235 -11.91 2.46 -2.68
CA THR A 235 -11.51 2.52 -1.26
C THR A 235 -10.45 3.59 -0.99
N VAL A 236 -9.65 3.97 -1.99
CA VAL A 236 -8.57 4.96 -1.85
C VAL A 236 -9.13 6.33 -1.43
N SER A 237 -10.26 6.74 -2.02
CA SER A 237 -10.93 8.02 -1.76
C SER A 237 -11.29 8.26 -0.28
N TYR A 238 -11.50 7.17 0.48
CA TYR A 238 -11.93 7.25 1.87
C TYR A 238 -10.80 7.45 2.87
N PHE A 239 -9.55 7.14 2.50
CA PHE A 239 -8.47 6.98 3.49
C PHE A 239 -7.13 7.62 3.10
N SER A 240 -6.88 7.87 1.81
CA SER A 240 -5.55 8.30 1.36
C SER A 240 -5.51 9.78 0.96
N GLU A 241 -4.37 10.45 1.20
CA GLU A 241 -4.12 11.83 0.79
C GLU A 241 -3.54 11.90 -0.63
N ARG A 242 -2.61 10.99 -0.94
CA ARG A 242 -2.00 10.82 -2.27
C ARG A 242 -2.20 9.40 -2.79
N ILE A 243 -2.14 9.26 -4.11
CA ILE A 243 -2.23 7.99 -4.81
C ILE A 243 -1.09 7.87 -5.82
N PHE A 244 -0.44 6.72 -5.83
CA PHE A 244 0.59 6.33 -6.76
C PHE A 244 0.11 5.14 -7.58
N VAL A 245 -0.02 5.34 -8.88
CA VAL A 245 -0.47 4.31 -9.82
C VAL A 245 0.75 3.57 -10.34
N MET A 246 0.81 2.27 -10.06
CA MET A 246 1.89 1.38 -10.42
C MET A 246 1.51 0.50 -11.62
N TYR A 247 2.33 0.53 -12.66
CA TYR A 247 2.19 -0.33 -13.83
C TYR A 247 3.52 -0.99 -14.17
N ALA A 248 3.49 -2.31 -14.29
CA ALA A 248 4.61 -3.14 -14.73
C ALA A 248 5.97 -2.76 -14.10
N GLY A 249 6.04 -2.56 -12.78
CA GLY A 249 7.27 -2.22 -12.06
C GLY A 249 7.56 -0.74 -11.88
N ASN A 250 6.83 0.16 -12.54
CA ASN A 250 7.03 1.61 -12.50
C ASN A 250 5.85 2.33 -11.83
N LEU A 251 6.10 3.48 -11.21
CA LEU A 251 5.03 4.43 -10.88
C LEU A 251 4.78 5.30 -12.11
N VAL A 252 3.59 5.19 -12.70
CA VAL A 252 3.23 5.90 -13.93
C VAL A 252 2.48 7.20 -13.68
N GLU A 253 1.90 7.36 -12.49
CA GLU A 253 1.20 8.58 -12.10
C GLU A 253 1.21 8.74 -10.57
N LYS A 254 1.50 9.95 -10.08
CA LYS A 254 1.59 10.28 -8.66
C LYS A 254 0.95 11.63 -8.41
N ALA A 255 -0.14 11.69 -7.63
CA ALA A 255 -0.75 12.96 -7.26
C ALA A 255 -1.60 12.86 -5.98
N ARG A 256 -2.27 13.95 -5.61
CA ARG A 256 -3.35 13.89 -4.62
C ARG A 256 -4.50 13.05 -5.17
N VAL A 257 -5.20 12.35 -4.27
CA VAL A 257 -6.28 11.44 -4.66
C VAL A 257 -7.33 12.13 -5.54
N ARG A 258 -7.80 13.33 -5.16
CA ARG A 258 -8.79 14.07 -5.97
C ARG A 258 -8.30 14.40 -7.37
N GLN A 259 -7.04 14.78 -7.54
CA GLN A 259 -6.50 15.11 -8.87
C GLN A 259 -6.55 13.89 -9.80
N VAL A 260 -6.16 12.71 -9.30
CA VAL A 260 -6.18 11.48 -10.10
C VAL A 260 -7.60 10.95 -10.35
N LEU A 261 -8.51 11.07 -9.37
CA LEU A 261 -9.90 10.62 -9.55
C LEU A 261 -10.68 11.54 -10.49
N ASP A 262 -10.49 12.86 -10.39
CA ASP A 262 -11.24 13.84 -11.16
C ASP A 262 -10.61 14.10 -12.55
N ASN A 263 -9.28 14.05 -12.65
CA ASN A 263 -8.51 14.32 -13.87
C ASN A 263 -7.33 13.33 -14.04
N PRO A 264 -7.58 12.03 -14.28
CA PRO A 264 -6.51 11.07 -14.53
C PRO A 264 -5.73 11.39 -15.80
N LEU A 265 -4.41 11.48 -15.70
CA LEU A 265 -3.54 11.92 -16.81
C LEU A 265 -2.97 10.75 -17.61
N HIS A 266 -2.52 9.68 -16.97
CA HIS A 266 -1.91 8.56 -17.68
C HIS A 266 -2.99 7.69 -18.33
N PRO A 267 -2.88 7.29 -19.61
CA PRO A 267 -3.89 6.45 -20.28
C PRO A 267 -4.21 5.13 -19.54
N TYR A 268 -3.23 4.56 -18.83
CA TYR A 268 -3.45 3.42 -17.93
C TYR A 268 -4.33 3.75 -16.73
N THR A 269 -4.13 4.91 -16.09
CA THR A 269 -4.95 5.33 -14.94
C THR A 269 -6.39 5.59 -15.36
N VAL A 270 -6.59 6.23 -16.52
CA VAL A 270 -7.92 6.41 -17.13
C VAL A 270 -8.60 5.04 -17.29
N ALA A 271 -7.87 4.07 -17.83
CA ALA A 271 -8.37 2.72 -18.01
C ALA A 271 -8.70 1.99 -16.70
N LEU A 272 -7.85 2.12 -15.68
CA LEU A 272 -8.09 1.56 -14.35
C LEU A 272 -9.38 2.11 -13.73
N LEU A 273 -9.56 3.43 -13.77
CA LEU A 273 -10.77 4.09 -13.25
C LEU A 273 -12.01 3.68 -14.04
N THR A 274 -11.90 3.64 -15.37
CA THR A 274 -12.97 3.18 -16.25
C THR A 274 -13.38 1.75 -15.90
N GLY A 275 -12.42 0.87 -15.64
CA GLY A 275 -12.64 -0.53 -15.25
C GLY A 275 -13.30 -0.71 -13.88
N THR A 276 -13.36 0.33 -13.03
CA THR A 276 -14.08 0.23 -11.76
C THR A 276 -15.60 0.26 -11.98
N SER A 277 -16.30 -0.65 -11.30
CA SER A 277 -17.75 -0.78 -11.38
C SER A 277 -18.41 0.20 -10.42
N GLU A 278 -18.93 1.31 -10.95
CA GLU A 278 -19.87 2.13 -10.19
C GLU A 278 -21.25 1.45 -10.20
N PRO A 279 -21.97 1.43 -9.06
CA PRO A 279 -23.33 0.91 -8.99
C PRO A 279 -24.34 1.90 -9.60
N ASP A 280 -24.13 2.31 -10.85
CA ASP A 280 -25.09 3.05 -11.67
C ASP A 280 -25.72 2.09 -12.69
N ALA A 281 -27.05 1.99 -12.68
CA ALA A 281 -27.81 1.17 -13.63
C ALA A 281 -27.53 1.54 -15.09
N LYS A 282 -27.17 2.81 -15.37
CA LYS A 282 -26.81 3.29 -16.72
C LYS A 282 -25.53 2.65 -17.25
N ASN A 283 -24.65 2.12 -16.39
CA ASN A 283 -23.45 1.42 -16.83
C ASN A 283 -23.78 0.16 -17.66
N ALA A 284 -25.00 -0.38 -17.55
CA ALA A 284 -25.47 -1.49 -18.39
C ALA A 284 -25.76 -1.07 -19.85
N GLU A 285 -25.89 0.22 -20.13
CA GLU A 285 -26.29 0.74 -21.45
C GLU A 285 -25.08 1.04 -22.36
N THR A 286 -23.87 1.05 -21.82
CA THR A 286 -22.65 1.46 -22.55
C THR A 286 -21.49 0.51 -22.34
N PHE A 287 -20.79 0.14 -23.41
CA PHE A 287 -19.51 -0.54 -23.30
C PHE A 287 -18.42 0.43 -22.90
N LYS A 288 -17.65 0.06 -21.87
CA LYS A 288 -16.50 0.82 -21.43
C LYS A 288 -15.27 0.45 -22.28
N GLU A 289 -14.47 1.45 -22.66
CA GLU A 289 -13.19 1.21 -23.32
C GLU A 289 -12.18 0.66 -22.30
N ILE A 290 -11.79 -0.60 -22.46
CA ILE A 290 -10.79 -1.28 -21.63
C ILE A 290 -9.53 -1.49 -22.48
N PRO A 291 -8.32 -1.33 -21.92
CA PRO A 291 -7.09 -1.58 -22.66
C PRO A 291 -7.07 -3.00 -23.23
N PRO A 292 -6.73 -3.17 -24.52
CA PRO A 292 -6.65 -4.48 -25.13
C PRO A 292 -5.47 -5.28 -24.55
N GLY A 293 -5.55 -6.61 -24.63
CA GLY A 293 -4.46 -7.52 -24.32
C GLY A 293 -4.17 -7.71 -22.82
N GLU A 294 -3.16 -8.54 -22.55
CA GLU A 294 -2.71 -8.87 -21.19
C GLU A 294 -1.62 -7.92 -20.70
N PRO A 295 -1.45 -7.75 -19.38
CA PRO A 295 -0.31 -7.04 -18.82
C PRO A 295 1.02 -7.63 -19.31
N PRO A 296 2.05 -6.80 -19.55
CA PRO A 296 3.33 -7.26 -20.08
C PRO A 296 4.03 -8.18 -19.11
N SER A 297 4.83 -9.10 -19.66
CA SER A 297 5.75 -9.90 -18.87
C SER A 297 6.79 -9.00 -18.19
N LEU A 298 6.96 -9.16 -16.88
CA LEU A 298 8.02 -8.49 -16.13
C LEU A 298 9.41 -9.09 -16.37
N VAL A 299 9.49 -10.23 -17.08
CA VAL A 299 10.76 -10.87 -17.48
C VAL A 299 11.36 -10.15 -18.68
N ASN A 300 10.52 -9.87 -19.67
CA ASN A 300 10.88 -9.15 -20.89
C ASN A 300 9.89 -7.99 -21.07
N PRO A 301 10.00 -6.92 -20.26
CA PRO A 301 9.11 -5.78 -20.39
C PRO A 301 9.32 -5.10 -21.75
N PRO A 302 8.27 -4.50 -22.34
CA PRO A 302 8.38 -3.70 -23.55
C PRO A 302 9.43 -2.59 -23.39
N THR A 303 10.10 -2.24 -24.49
CA THR A 303 11.05 -1.12 -24.52
C THR A 303 10.31 0.21 -24.44
N GLY A 304 10.96 1.25 -23.93
CA GLY A 304 10.34 2.55 -23.74
C GLY A 304 9.18 2.53 -22.72
N CYS A 305 8.07 3.17 -23.03
CA CYS A 305 6.89 3.18 -22.16
C CYS A 305 6.27 1.78 -22.07
N ARG A 306 6.33 1.12 -20.91
CA ARG A 306 5.79 -0.26 -20.75
C ARG A 306 4.32 -0.43 -21.10
N PHE A 307 3.54 0.65 -21.05
CA PHE A 307 2.12 0.64 -21.40
C PHE A 307 1.86 0.80 -22.92
N HIS A 308 2.87 1.16 -23.72
CA HIS A 308 2.72 1.43 -25.15
C HIS A 308 1.97 0.33 -25.93
N PRO A 309 2.13 -0.99 -25.67
CA PRO A 309 1.43 -2.03 -26.43
C PRO A 309 -0.09 -2.06 -26.21
N ARG A 310 -0.55 -1.52 -25.06
CA ARG A 310 -1.96 -1.47 -24.65
C ARG A 310 -2.53 -0.04 -24.71
N CYS A 311 -1.70 0.95 -25.05
CA CYS A 311 -2.06 2.36 -24.99
C CYS A 311 -2.77 2.82 -26.26
N SER A 312 -4.03 3.24 -26.15
CA SER A 312 -4.80 3.82 -27.27
C SER A 312 -4.27 5.19 -27.73
N LYS A 313 -3.41 5.83 -26.92
CA LYS A 313 -2.80 7.15 -27.19
C LYS A 313 -1.30 7.07 -27.46
N MET A 314 -0.79 5.89 -27.84
CA MET A 314 0.63 5.69 -28.10
C MET A 314 1.16 6.60 -29.23
N ILE A 315 2.30 7.26 -28.98
CA ILE A 315 3.05 8.01 -30.00
C ILE A 315 4.07 7.05 -30.66
N LYS A 316 3.80 6.64 -31.90
CA LYS A 316 4.66 5.74 -32.69
C LYS A 316 6.07 6.31 -32.84
N GLY A 317 7.08 5.46 -32.71
CA GLY A 317 8.51 5.84 -32.82
C GLY A 317 9.09 6.56 -31.61
N LEU A 318 8.26 6.97 -30.63
CA LEU A 318 8.71 7.57 -29.37
C LEU A 318 8.45 6.63 -28.19
N CYS A 319 7.19 6.27 -27.96
CA CYS A 319 6.77 5.43 -26.82
C CYS A 319 7.39 4.03 -26.84
N GLU A 320 7.71 3.50 -28.03
CA GLU A 320 8.29 2.17 -28.22
C GLU A 320 9.79 2.13 -27.88
N VAL A 321 10.45 3.30 -27.88
CA VAL A 321 11.92 3.38 -27.86
C VAL A 321 12.43 4.05 -26.61
N LYS A 322 11.72 5.07 -26.10
CA LYS A 322 12.16 5.87 -24.94
C LYS A 322 11.20 5.75 -23.76
N GLU A 323 11.76 5.54 -22.58
CA GLU A 323 11.03 5.58 -21.31
C GLU A 323 10.67 7.05 -20.99
N PRO A 324 9.38 7.36 -20.75
CA PRO A 324 8.98 8.72 -20.41
C PRO A 324 9.52 9.10 -19.02
N PRO A 325 10.14 10.28 -18.85
CA PRO A 325 10.44 10.82 -17.53
C PRO A 325 9.15 11.24 -16.82
N ASP A 326 9.25 11.57 -15.53
CA ASP A 326 8.16 12.24 -14.81
C ASP A 326 7.96 13.66 -15.35
N PHE A 327 6.79 13.92 -15.92
CA PHE A 327 6.32 15.27 -16.25
C PHE A 327 5.39 15.78 -15.14
N GLU A 328 5.32 17.10 -14.94
CA GLU A 328 4.42 17.74 -13.98
C GLU A 328 3.47 18.72 -14.71
N PRO A 329 2.38 18.24 -15.33
CA PRO A 329 1.44 19.10 -16.05
C PRO A 329 0.68 20.06 -15.11
N GLU A 330 0.44 19.62 -13.88
CA GLU A 330 -0.17 20.39 -12.80
C GLU A 330 0.68 20.28 -11.53
N PRO A 331 0.71 21.30 -10.65
CA PRO A 331 1.48 21.25 -9.41
C PRO A 331 1.14 20.03 -8.55
N GLY A 332 2.15 19.23 -8.23
CA GLY A 332 2.06 18.01 -7.43
C GLY A 332 1.44 16.81 -8.16
N HIS A 333 1.20 16.90 -9.48
CA HIS A 333 0.67 15.82 -10.31
C HIS A 333 1.72 15.35 -11.31
N LEU A 334 2.47 14.32 -10.93
CA LEU A 334 3.52 13.73 -11.74
C LEU A 334 2.97 12.60 -12.61
N VAL A 335 3.35 12.56 -13.88
CA VAL A 335 2.94 11.52 -14.83
C VAL A 335 4.09 11.14 -15.75
N ALA A 336 4.35 9.83 -15.86
CA ALA A 336 5.36 9.29 -16.76
C ALA A 336 4.75 9.01 -18.15
N CYS A 337 4.47 10.07 -18.92
CA CYS A 337 3.85 9.94 -20.24
C CYS A 337 4.26 11.04 -21.23
N TRP A 338 4.70 10.63 -22.43
CA TRP A 338 5.11 11.54 -23.52
C TRP A 338 3.99 12.47 -24.04
N LEU A 339 2.73 12.22 -23.71
CA LEU A 339 1.62 13.13 -24.07
C LEU A 339 1.77 14.53 -23.44
N TYR A 340 2.62 14.66 -22.41
CA TYR A 340 2.85 15.89 -21.67
C TYR A 340 4.24 16.51 -21.92
N GLU A 341 4.98 15.99 -22.91
CA GLU A 341 6.18 16.64 -23.43
C GLU A 341 5.76 17.95 -24.13
N LYS A 342 6.32 19.08 -23.70
CA LYS A 342 5.98 20.42 -24.21
C LYS A 342 6.79 20.84 -25.42
#